data_AF-A0A924N3J7-F1
#
_entry.id   AF-A0A924N3J7-F1
#
_cell.length_a   1.000
_cell.length_b   1.000
_cell.length_c   1.000
_cell.angle_alpha   90.00
_cell.angle_beta   90.00
_cell.angle_gamma   90.00
#
_symmetry.space_group_name_H-M   'P 1'
#
loop_
_entity.id
_entity.type
_entity.pdbx_description
1 polymer ?
#
loop_
_entity_poly.entity_id
_entity_poly.type
_entity_poly.pdbx_seq_one_letter_code
_entity_poly.pdbx_strand_id
1 'polypeptide(L)'
;MIVVDTSALVAVATSEPDHILIMQALLSSDRTVISAFNYVETGVVLISRGHLEDRAELDVWLAQLGVAVHPDPEDSAKALDAYLTYGKGHHPARLNLADCFAYALAKQLGAPLLYKGDDFPMTDVRSALDA
;
A
#
# COMPACT_ATOMS: atom_id res chain seq x y z
N MET A 1 -8.04 11.01 -4.31
CA MET A 1 -8.10 9.60 -3.88
C MET A 1 -6.78 8.94 -4.20
N ILE A 2 -6.24 8.14 -3.27
CA ILE A 2 -5.03 7.34 -3.46
C ILE A 2 -5.27 5.92 -2.90
N VAL A 3 -4.52 4.93 -3.41
CA VAL A 3 -4.36 3.63 -2.77
C VAL A 3 -3.06 3.65 -1.99
N VAL A 4 -3.00 3.03 -0.82
CA VAL A 4 -1.78 2.94 0.00
C VAL A 4 -1.31 1.50 0.10
N ASP A 5 0.00 1.30 -0.07
CA ASP A 5 0.69 0.05 0.14
C ASP A 5 1.21 -0.08 1.59
N THR A 6 1.45 -1.32 2.03
CA THR A 6 2.02 -1.62 3.34
C THR A 6 3.35 -0.89 3.58
N SER A 7 4.23 -0.79 2.59
CA SER A 7 5.54 -0.14 2.73
C SER A 7 5.43 1.32 3.20
N ALA A 8 4.47 2.08 2.68
CA ALA A 8 4.23 3.46 3.06
C ALA A 8 3.73 3.57 4.50
N LEU A 9 2.82 2.69 4.92
CA LEU A 9 2.30 2.65 6.29
C LEU A 9 3.40 2.27 7.28
N VAL A 10 4.21 1.26 6.96
CA VAL A 10 5.35 0.87 7.79
C VAL A 10 6.31 2.05 7.97
N ALA A 11 6.65 2.76 6.90
CA ALA A 11 7.53 3.93 6.98
C ALA A 11 6.99 5.05 7.89
N VAL A 12 5.67 5.27 7.88
CA VAL A 12 5.01 6.21 8.79
C VAL A 12 5.09 5.73 10.24
N ALA A 13 4.75 4.46 10.51
CA ALA A 13 4.76 3.90 11.86
C ALA A 13 6.17 3.89 12.48
N THR A 14 7.21 3.68 11.67
CA THR A 14 8.61 3.63 12.10
C THR A 14 9.31 4.98 12.06
N SER A 15 8.62 6.05 11.65
CA SER A 15 9.21 7.40 11.48
C SER A 15 10.46 7.39 10.59
N GLU A 16 10.43 6.62 9.50
CA GLU A 16 11.51 6.57 8.51
C GLU A 16 11.76 7.94 7.86
N PRO A 17 12.95 8.22 7.30
CA PRO A 17 13.32 9.58 6.85
C PRO A 17 12.30 10.28 5.92
N ASP A 18 11.60 9.49 5.13
CA ASP A 18 10.60 9.84 4.13
C ASP A 18 9.15 9.91 4.66
N HIS A 19 8.91 9.60 5.95
CA HIS A 19 7.57 9.58 6.55
C HIS A 19 6.81 10.91 6.40
N ILE A 20 7.51 12.06 6.41
CA ILE A 20 6.87 13.38 6.27
C ILE A 20 6.18 13.52 4.91
N LEU A 21 6.83 13.08 3.83
CA LEU A 21 6.27 13.15 2.48
C LEU A 21 5.06 12.22 2.33
N ILE A 22 5.17 11.02 2.90
CA ILE A 22 4.08 10.03 2.91
C ILE A 22 2.88 10.57 3.70
N MET A 23 3.11 11.14 4.88
CA MET A 23 2.07 11.80 5.69
C MET A 23 1.41 12.96 4.95
N GLN A 24 2.17 13.77 4.23
CA GLN A 24 1.62 14.86 3.41
C GLN A 24 0.70 14.32 2.30
N ALA A 25 1.08 13.23 1.61
CA ALA A 25 0.26 12.60 0.60
C ALA A 25 -1.04 12.03 1.18
N LEU A 26 -0.97 11.39 2.36
CA LEU A 26 -2.15 10.89 3.09
C LEU A 26 -3.12 12.02 3.44
N LEU A 27 -2.60 13.11 4.02
CA LEU A 27 -3.40 14.24 4.48
C LEU A 27 -3.97 15.09 3.34
N SER A 28 -3.31 15.11 2.19
CA SER A 28 -3.75 15.89 1.01
C SER A 28 -4.77 15.15 0.14
N SER A 29 -4.98 13.85 0.39
CA SER A 29 -5.93 13.04 -0.38
C SER A 29 -7.33 13.09 0.23
N ASP A 30 -8.34 13.38 -0.60
CA ASP A 30 -9.75 13.34 -0.17
C ASP A 30 -10.20 11.95 0.33
N ARG A 31 -9.52 10.88 -0.11
CA ARG A 31 -9.86 9.50 0.23
C ARG A 31 -8.64 8.59 0.06
N THR A 32 -8.30 7.85 1.09
CA THR A 32 -7.22 6.86 1.04
C THR A 32 -7.78 5.47 1.34
N VAL A 33 -7.43 4.51 0.50
CA VAL A 33 -7.85 3.11 0.69
C VAL A 33 -6.68 2.14 0.65
N ILE A 34 -6.82 1.03 1.36
CA ILE A 34 -5.88 -0.09 1.37
C ILE A 34 -6.60 -1.37 0.93
N SER A 35 -5.88 -2.30 0.30
CA SER A 35 -6.42 -3.63 0.01
C SER A 35 -6.59 -4.45 1.30
N ALA A 36 -7.41 -5.50 1.26
CA ALA A 36 -7.59 -6.37 2.43
C ALA A 36 -6.30 -7.15 2.74
N PHE A 37 -5.55 -7.52 1.71
CA PHE A 37 -4.27 -8.20 1.80
C PHE A 37 -3.22 -7.29 2.45
N ASN A 38 -3.09 -6.05 1.97
CA ASN A 38 -2.13 -5.09 2.54
C ASN A 38 -2.53 -4.66 3.96
N TYR A 39 -3.83 -4.65 4.31
CA TYR A 39 -4.27 -4.48 5.71
C TYR A 39 -3.72 -5.59 6.61
N VAL A 40 -3.87 -6.86 6.20
CA VAL A 40 -3.36 -8.02 6.96
C VAL A 40 -1.84 -7.94 7.06
N GLU A 41 -1.15 -7.67 5.96
CA GLU A 41 0.31 -7.55 5.94
C GLU A 41 0.81 -6.42 6.85
N THR A 42 0.19 -5.23 6.78
CA THR A 42 0.50 -4.09 7.66
C THR A 42 0.36 -4.50 9.12
N GLY A 43 -0.74 -5.14 9.49
CA GLY A 43 -0.94 -5.65 10.84
C GLY A 43 0.12 -6.66 11.27
N VAL A 44 0.42 -7.64 10.41
CA VAL A 44 1.47 -8.65 10.68
C VAL A 44 2.83 -7.97 10.91
N VAL A 45 3.20 -7.01 10.05
CA VAL A 45 4.51 -6.33 10.16
C VAL A 45 4.59 -5.48 11.40
N LEU A 46 3.59 -4.65 11.68
CA LEU A 46 3.64 -3.71 12.81
C LEU A 46 3.50 -4.40 14.16
N ILE A 47 2.61 -5.40 14.27
CA ILE A 47 2.41 -6.15 15.52
C ILE A 47 3.61 -7.05 15.81
N SER A 48 4.13 -7.78 14.81
CA SER A 48 5.29 -8.66 15.02
C SER A 48 6.57 -7.91 15.42
N ARG A 49 6.66 -6.62 15.08
CA ARG A 49 7.77 -5.74 15.46
C ARG A 49 7.52 -4.95 16.74
N GLY A 50 6.35 -5.09 17.37
CA GLY A 50 6.00 -4.41 18.61
C GLY A 50 5.69 -2.91 18.45
N HIS A 51 5.31 -2.47 17.25
CA HIS A 51 4.84 -1.09 17.01
C HIS A 51 3.37 -0.90 17.37
N LEU A 52 2.59 -1.98 17.33
CA LEU A 52 1.19 -2.04 17.73
C LEU A 52 0.99 -3.33 18.53
N GLU A 53 0.07 -3.34 19.50
CA GLU A 53 -0.21 -4.48 20.37
C GLU A 53 -1.17 -5.47 19.70
N ASP A 54 -2.19 -4.99 19.01
CA ASP A 54 -3.25 -5.83 18.44
C ASP A 54 -3.97 -5.22 17.23
N ARG A 55 -5.03 -5.92 16.77
CA ARG A 55 -5.88 -5.51 15.65
C ARG A 55 -6.65 -4.21 15.95
N ALA A 56 -7.10 -4.01 17.18
CA ALA A 56 -7.89 -2.83 17.53
C ALA A 56 -7.02 -1.56 17.46
N GLU A 57 -5.76 -1.66 17.90
CA GLU A 57 -4.82 -0.55 17.78
C GLU A 57 -4.50 -0.23 16.31
N LEU A 58 -4.31 -1.25 15.46
CA LEU A 58 -4.17 -1.07 14.01
C LEU A 58 -5.37 -0.34 13.41
N ASP A 59 -6.60 -0.77 13.73
CA ASP A 59 -7.83 -0.16 13.20
C ASP A 59 -7.94 1.32 13.61
N VAL A 60 -7.59 1.65 14.86
CA VAL A 60 -7.57 3.03 15.37
C VAL A 60 -6.50 3.85 14.65
N TRP A 61 -5.30 3.31 14.49
CA TRP A 61 -4.19 4.00 13.85
C TRP A 61 -4.47 4.28 12.36
N LEU A 62 -5.01 3.30 11.62
CA LEU A 62 -5.44 3.51 10.22
C LEU A 62 -6.54 4.57 10.11
N ALA A 63 -7.51 4.57 11.04
CA ALA A 63 -8.57 5.57 11.07
C ALA A 63 -8.02 6.99 11.33
N GLN A 64 -7.00 7.14 12.20
CA GLN A 64 -6.32 8.42 12.42
C GLN A 64 -5.59 8.94 11.17
N LEU A 65 -5.10 8.04 10.33
CA LEU A 65 -4.49 8.36 9.03
C LEU A 65 -5.51 8.58 7.91
N GLY A 66 -6.82 8.41 8.18
CA GLY A 66 -7.86 8.49 7.15
C GLY A 66 -7.82 7.34 6.13
N VAL A 67 -7.20 6.21 6.49
CA VAL A 67 -7.07 5.02 5.65
C VAL A 67 -8.18 4.04 5.97
N ALA A 68 -8.91 3.60 4.94
CA ALA A 68 -9.96 2.58 5.09
C ALA A 68 -9.68 1.38 4.20
N VAL A 69 -9.99 0.17 4.68
CA VAL A 69 -9.98 -1.03 3.83
C VAL A 69 -11.01 -0.86 2.72
N HIS A 70 -10.61 -1.14 1.49
CA HIS A 70 -11.52 -1.10 0.35
C HIS A 70 -12.65 -2.15 0.55
N PRO A 71 -13.93 -1.76 0.42
CA PRO A 71 -15.04 -2.64 0.82
C PRO A 71 -15.31 -3.76 -0.19
N ASP A 72 -14.92 -3.58 -1.46
CA ASP A 72 -15.16 -4.59 -2.48
C ASP A 72 -14.10 -5.69 -2.41
N PRO A 73 -14.45 -6.95 -2.74
CA PRO A 73 -13.50 -8.05 -2.79
C PRO A 73 -12.31 -7.75 -3.70
N GLU A 74 -11.15 -8.32 -3.33
CA GLU A 74 -9.94 -8.17 -4.14
C GLU A 74 -10.08 -8.87 -5.49
N ASP A 75 -9.64 -8.18 -6.54
CA ASP A 75 -9.56 -8.75 -7.89
C ASP A 75 -8.31 -9.63 -8.01
N SER A 76 -8.43 -10.88 -7.54
CA SER A 76 -7.32 -11.83 -7.52
C SER A 76 -6.78 -12.16 -8.92
N ALA A 77 -7.62 -12.04 -9.96
CA ALA A 77 -7.19 -12.23 -11.34
C ALA A 77 -6.24 -11.11 -11.77
N LYS A 78 -6.59 -9.84 -11.50
CA LYS A 78 -5.69 -8.71 -11.77
C LYS A 78 -4.40 -8.76 -10.95
N ALA A 79 -4.47 -9.20 -9.68
CA ALA A 79 -3.26 -9.38 -8.87
C ALA A 79 -2.33 -10.44 -9.48
N LEU A 80 -2.88 -11.56 -9.97
CA LEU A 80 -2.09 -12.56 -10.68
C LEU A 80 -1.51 -12.03 -11.99
N ASP A 81 -2.30 -11.30 -12.79
CA ASP A 81 -1.82 -10.68 -14.03
C ASP A 81 -0.69 -9.68 -13.76
N ALA A 82 -0.79 -8.91 -12.68
CA ALA A 82 0.27 -8.01 -12.22
C ALA A 82 1.55 -8.77 -11.89
N TYR A 83 1.45 -9.90 -11.18
CA TYR A 83 2.61 -10.75 -10.87
C TYR A 83 3.24 -11.35 -12.15
N LEU A 84 2.43 -11.83 -13.08
CA LEU A 84 2.94 -12.39 -14.34
C LEU A 84 3.61 -11.33 -15.23
N THR A 85 3.18 -10.07 -15.11
CA THR A 85 3.72 -8.95 -15.89
C THR A 85 4.95 -8.31 -15.24
N TYR A 86 4.90 -8.09 -13.92
CA TYR A 86 5.87 -7.26 -13.19
C TYR A 86 6.58 -7.99 -12.04
N GLY A 87 6.19 -9.23 -11.75
CA GLY A 87 6.64 -9.98 -10.59
C GLY A 87 8.10 -10.42 -10.63
N LYS A 88 8.61 -10.79 -9.46
CA LYS A 88 9.98 -11.30 -9.31
C LYS A 88 10.23 -12.55 -10.16
N GLY A 89 11.26 -12.48 -10.99
CA GLY A 89 11.60 -13.55 -11.95
C GLY A 89 10.96 -13.39 -13.33
N HIS A 90 10.00 -12.47 -13.46
CA HIS A 90 9.31 -12.16 -14.71
C HIS A 90 9.70 -10.77 -15.26
N HIS A 91 10.02 -9.79 -14.39
CA HIS A 91 10.30 -8.41 -14.78
C HIS A 91 11.37 -7.74 -13.90
N PRO A 92 12.06 -6.68 -14.37
CA PRO A 92 12.97 -5.88 -13.55
C PRO A 92 12.34 -5.19 -12.33
N ALA A 93 11.04 -4.87 -12.37
CA ALA A 93 10.28 -4.29 -11.25
C ALA A 93 10.22 -5.22 -10.03
N ARG A 94 10.19 -6.53 -10.27
CA ARG A 94 10.28 -7.57 -9.24
C ARG A 94 9.21 -7.51 -8.14
N LEU A 95 7.98 -7.15 -8.49
CA LEU A 95 6.87 -7.11 -7.54
C LEU A 95 6.75 -8.43 -6.75
N ASN A 96 6.56 -8.30 -5.45
CA ASN A 96 6.21 -9.40 -4.56
C ASN A 96 4.68 -9.62 -4.55
N LEU A 97 4.21 -10.61 -3.79
CA LEU A 97 2.78 -10.95 -3.76
C LEU A 97 1.92 -9.79 -3.21
N ALA A 98 2.35 -9.13 -2.14
CA ALA A 98 1.61 -8.02 -1.54
C ALA A 98 1.55 -6.81 -2.47
N ASP A 99 2.66 -6.50 -3.14
CA ASP A 99 2.74 -5.41 -4.11
C ASP A 99 1.70 -5.60 -5.23
N CYS A 100 1.44 -6.85 -5.64
CA CYS A 100 0.47 -7.16 -6.68
C CYS A 100 -0.96 -6.80 -6.26
N PHE A 101 -1.33 -6.93 -4.98
CA PHE A 101 -2.64 -6.52 -4.49
C PHE A 101 -2.78 -5.00 -4.39
N ALA A 102 -1.73 -4.31 -3.92
CA ALA A 102 -1.68 -2.85 -3.91
C ALA A 102 -1.80 -2.29 -5.34
N TYR A 103 -1.02 -2.85 -6.28
CA TYR A 103 -1.06 -2.51 -7.69
C TYR A 103 -2.44 -2.79 -8.30
N ALA A 104 -2.99 -3.99 -8.11
CA ALA A 104 -4.27 -4.37 -8.70
C ALA A 104 -5.40 -3.44 -8.23
N LEU A 105 -5.43 -3.10 -6.94
CA LEU A 105 -6.41 -2.16 -6.39
C LEU A 105 -6.24 -0.76 -6.99
N ALA A 106 -5.00 -0.25 -7.09
CA ALA A 106 -4.71 1.03 -7.73
C ALA A 106 -5.19 1.08 -9.19
N LYS A 107 -4.93 0.03 -9.96
CA LYS A 107 -5.40 -0.09 -11.35
C LYS A 107 -6.91 -0.20 -11.45
N GLN A 108 -7.55 -0.97 -10.57
CA GLN A 108 -9.01 -1.11 -10.53
C GLN A 108 -9.70 0.23 -10.27
N LEU A 109 -9.15 1.06 -9.39
CA LEU A 109 -9.72 2.35 -9.01
C LEU A 109 -9.26 3.52 -9.90
N GLY A 110 -8.30 3.28 -10.81
CA GLY A 110 -7.66 4.35 -11.59
C GLY A 110 -6.90 5.37 -10.73
N ALA A 111 -6.56 5.00 -9.49
CA ALA A 111 -5.97 5.87 -8.49
C ALA A 111 -4.44 5.75 -8.47
N PRO A 112 -3.71 6.81 -8.09
CA PRO A 112 -2.27 6.70 -7.82
C PRO A 112 -2.02 5.84 -6.57
N LEU A 113 -0.87 5.17 -6.54
CA LEU A 113 -0.42 4.32 -5.45
C LEU A 113 0.62 5.06 -4.60
N LEU A 114 0.38 5.10 -3.30
CA LEU A 114 1.30 5.59 -2.29
C LEU A 114 2.08 4.39 -1.73
N TYR A 115 3.37 4.35 -2.04
CA TYR A 115 4.30 3.30 -1.64
C TYR A 115 5.64 3.93 -1.28
N LYS A 116 6.52 3.14 -0.66
CA LYS A 116 7.89 3.51 -0.35
C LYS A 116 8.87 2.57 -1.06
N GLY A 117 9.94 3.11 -1.62
CA GLY A 117 11.00 2.33 -2.29
C GLY A 117 10.88 2.29 -3.83
N ASP A 118 11.57 1.32 -4.43
CA ASP A 118 11.80 1.24 -5.89
C ASP A 118 11.02 0.10 -6.57
N ASP A 119 10.01 -0.46 -5.89
CA ASP A 119 9.30 -1.65 -6.39
C ASP A 119 8.35 -1.33 -7.56
N PHE A 120 7.71 -0.16 -7.54
CA PHE A 120 6.71 0.25 -8.52
C PHE A 120 7.14 1.22 -9.65
N PRO A 121 8.27 1.98 -9.58
CA PRO A 121 8.68 2.90 -10.65
C PRO A 121 8.84 2.27 -12.04
N MET A 122 9.09 0.96 -12.11
CA MET A 122 9.21 0.20 -13.38
C MET A 122 7.89 -0.45 -13.80
N THR A 123 6.76 -0.03 -13.24
CA THR A 123 5.40 -0.46 -13.61
C THR A 123 4.66 0.70 -14.28
N ASP A 124 3.42 0.47 -14.70
CA ASP A 124 2.55 1.49 -15.31
C ASP A 124 1.57 2.13 -14.30
N VAL A 125 1.76 1.92 -12.99
CA VAL A 125 0.98 2.58 -11.94
C VAL A 125 1.51 3.99 -11.70
N ARG A 126 0.61 4.94 -11.43
CA ARG A 126 1.01 6.31 -11.08
C ARG A 126 1.42 6.35 -9.61
N SER A 127 2.58 6.92 -9.32
CA SER A 127 3.00 7.23 -7.95
C SER A 127 2.15 8.35 -7.36
N ALA A 128 1.86 8.27 -6.06
CA ALA A 128 1.24 9.35 -5.30
C ALA A 128 2.26 10.35 -4.72
N LEU A 129 3.56 10.04 -4.79
CA LEU A 129 4.65 10.91 -4.31
C LEU A 129 5.25 11.77 -5.43
N ASP A 130 5.07 11.37 -6.68
CA ASP A 130 5.51 12.13 -7.84
C ASP A 130 4.35 13.04 -8.30
N ALA A 131 4.45 14.33 -7.98
CA ALA A 131 3.53 15.36 -8.45
C ALA A 131 3.80 15.74 -9.92
#